data_AF-A0A8T7AKN2-F1
#
_entry.id   AF-A0A8T7AKN2-F1
#
_cell.length_a   1.000
_cell.length_b   1.000
_cell.length_c   1.000
_cell.angle_alpha   90.00
_cell.angle_beta   90.00
_cell.angle_gamma   90.00
#
_symmetry.space_group_name_H-M   'P 1'
#
loop_
_entity.id
_entity.type
_entity.pdbx_description
1 polymer ?
#
loop_
_entity_poly.entity_id
_entity_poly.type
_entity_poly.pdbx_seq_one_letter_code
_entity_poly.pdbx_strand_id
1 'polypeptide(L)' 'ELPGWSTSTVGITDFDRLPDAARGYLRRLEEVLEIPVDMVSTGPDRDENIILRHPFG' A
#
# COMPACT_ATOMS: atom_id res chain seq x y z
N GLU A 1 4.53 -18.46 2.73
CA GLU A 1 3.25 -17.77 2.89
C GLU A 1 3.47 -16.50 3.71
N LEU A 2 2.60 -15.49 3.56
CA LEU A 2 2.65 -14.23 4.31
C LEU A 2 1.46 -14.13 5.28
N PRO A 3 1.60 -13.48 6.45
CA PRO A 3 0.46 -13.26 7.35
C PRO A 3 -0.60 -12.38 6.67
N GLY A 4 -1.87 -12.70 6.92
CA GLY A 4 -3.00 -11.84 6.53
C GLY A 4 -3.28 -10.74 7.55
N TRP A 5 -4.27 -9.91 7.28
CA TRP A 5 -4.80 -8.89 8.19
C TRP A 5 -6.32 -8.86 8.13
N SER A 6 -6.95 -8.55 9.26
CA SER A 6 -8.42 -8.39 9.36
C SER A 6 -8.87 -6.94 9.51
N THR A 7 -7.93 -6.03 9.80
CA THR A 7 -8.21 -4.59 9.91
C THR A 7 -8.48 -4.02 8.53
N SER A 8 -9.54 -3.22 8.39
CA SER A 8 -9.85 -2.51 7.16
C SER A 8 -8.69 -1.60 6.74
N THR A 9 -8.35 -1.62 5.46
CA THR A 9 -7.44 -0.66 4.84
C THR A 9 -8.19 0.47 4.13
N VAL A 10 -9.53 0.42 4.08
CA VAL A 10 -10.34 1.34 3.29
C VAL A 10 -10.16 2.77 3.76
N GLY A 11 -9.85 3.67 2.82
CA GLY A 11 -9.66 5.10 3.06
C GLY A 11 -8.37 5.47 3.81
N ILE A 12 -7.43 4.53 3.99
CA ILE A 12 -6.11 4.87 4.54
C ILE A 12 -5.31 5.66 3.50
N THR A 13 -4.83 6.83 3.90
CA THR A 13 -4.06 7.75 3.04
C THR A 13 -2.59 7.91 3.48
N ASP A 14 -2.22 7.24 4.57
CA ASP A 14 -0.86 7.21 5.11
C ASP A 14 -0.35 5.77 5.19
N PHE A 15 0.79 5.51 4.58
CA PHE A 15 1.41 4.19 4.52
C PHE A 15 1.63 3.59 5.92
N ASP A 16 2.03 4.42 6.89
CA ASP A 16 2.34 3.93 8.23
C ASP A 16 1.11 3.54 9.06
N ARG A 17 -0.08 3.89 8.58
CA ARG A 17 -1.35 3.46 9.16
C ARG A 17 -1.85 2.12 8.63
N LEU A 18 -1.23 1.59 7.57
CA LEU A 18 -1.55 0.25 7.09
C LEU A 18 -1.15 -0.81 8.14
N PRO A 19 -1.90 -1.92 8.24
CA PRO A 19 -1.49 -3.05 9.06
C PRO A 19 -0.07 -3.54 8.72
N ASP A 20 0.69 -3.97 9.72
CA ASP A 20 2.07 -4.44 9.53
C ASP A 20 2.18 -5.56 8.49
N ALA A 21 1.23 -6.50 8.51
CA ALA A 21 1.13 -7.57 7.53
C ALA A 21 0.88 -7.06 6.10
N ALA A 22 0.08 -5.99 5.94
CA ALA A 22 -0.16 -5.36 4.64
C ALA A 22 1.10 -4.66 4.12
N ARG A 23 1.80 -3.91 4.98
CA ARG A 23 3.10 -3.30 4.63
C ARG A 23 4.13 -4.36 4.25
N GLY A 24 4.19 -5.47 4.99
CA GLY A 24 5.05 -6.62 4.69
C GLY A 24 4.72 -7.27 3.34
N TYR A 25 3.43 -7.39 3.01
CA TYR A 25 2.98 -7.89 1.71
C TYR A 25 3.44 -6.98 0.56
N LEU A 26 3.27 -5.67 0.68
CA LEU A 26 3.70 -4.71 -0.33
C LEU A 26 5.22 -4.76 -0.55
N ARG A 27 6.02 -4.79 0.53
CA ARG A 27 7.48 -4.96 0.44
C ARG A 27 7.87 -6.24 -0.27
N ARG A 28 7.17 -7.35 0.02
CA ARG A 28 7.43 -8.62 -0.66
C ARG A 28 7.11 -8.55 -2.16
N LEU A 29 6.08 -7.82 -2.57
CA LEU A 29 5.79 -7.59 -3.98
C LEU A 29 6.92 -6.81 -4.67
N GLU A 30 7.44 -5.76 -4.05
CA GLU A 30 8.58 -4.99 -4.58
C GLU A 30 9.82 -5.88 -4.77
N GLU A 31 10.13 -6.73 -3.79
CA GLU A 31 11.25 -7.68 -3.87
C GLU A 31 11.10 -8.71 -5.00
N VAL A 32 9.87 -9.21 -5.24
CA VAL A 32 9.63 -10.23 -6.28
C VAL A 32 9.65 -9.63 -7.67
N LEU A 33 9.08 -8.43 -7.82
CA LEU A 33 8.91 -7.78 -9.11
C LEU A 33 10.09 -6.89 -9.49
N GLU A 34 11.03 -6.65 -8.56
CA GLU A 34 12.19 -5.78 -8.71
C GLU A 34 11.84 -4.35 -9.13
N ILE A 35 10.64 -3.89 -8.74
CA ILE A 35 10.12 -2.54 -8.99
C ILE A 35 9.43 -1.98 -7.74
N PRO A 36 9.44 -0.66 -7.53
CA PRO A 36 8.79 -0.05 -6.37
C PRO A 36 7.26 -0.02 -6.50
N VAL A 37 6.58 0.00 -5.36
CA VAL A 37 5.17 0.38 -5.27
C VAL A 37 5.10 1.90 -5.08
N ASP A 38 4.76 2.61 -6.15
CA ASP A 38 4.70 4.08 -6.12
C ASP A 38 3.37 4.61 -5.56
N MET A 39 2.29 3.82 -5.64
CA MET A 39 0.95 4.21 -5.20
C MET A 39 0.13 3.01 -4.72
N VAL A 40 -0.72 3.22 -3.71
CA VAL A 40 -1.71 2.25 -3.24
C VAL A 40 -3.08 2.91 -3.17
N SER A 41 -4.03 2.45 -3.98
CA SER A 41 -5.43 2.86 -3.87
C SER A 41 -6.11 2.06 -2.76
N THR A 42 -6.72 2.77 -1.81
CA THR A 42 -7.37 2.16 -0.65
C THR A 42 -8.90 2.29 -0.71
N GLY A 43 -9.45 2.95 -1.73
CA GLY A 43 -10.89 3.06 -1.92
C GLY A 43 -11.27 3.81 -3.21
N PRO A 44 -12.57 3.95 -3.48
CA PRO A 44 -13.07 4.56 -4.71
C PRO A 44 -12.92 6.09 -4.77
N ASP A 45 -12.81 6.78 -3.63
CA ASP A 45 -12.72 8.24 -3.63
C ASP A 45 -11.34 8.72 -4.08
N ARG A 46 -11.29 9.90 -4.69
CA ARG A 46 -10.05 10.47 -5.26
C ARG A 46 -8.94 10.60 -4.21
N ASP A 47 -9.30 10.93 -2.99
CA ASP A 47 -8.36 11.19 -1.91
C ASP A 47 -8.00 9.91 -1.14
N GLU A 48 -8.62 8.76 -1.45
CA GLU A 48 -8.32 7.44 -0.86
C GLU A 48 -7.15 6.75 -1.57
N ASN A 49 -6.02 7.46 -1.63
CA ASN A 49 -4.79 7.01 -2.26
C ASN A 49 -3.58 7.35 -1.39
N ILE A 50 -2.70 6.38 -1.23
CA ILE A 50 -1.36 6.57 -0.65
C ILE A 50 -0.41 6.82 -1.83
N ILE A 51 0.18 8.00 -1.89
CA ILE A 51 1.14 8.37 -2.93
C ILE A 51 2.55 8.37 -2.32
N LEU A 52 3.34 7.35 -2.61
CA LEU A 52 4.73 7.22 -2.13
C LEU A 52 5.69 7.96 -3.07
N ARG A 53 5.41 7.88 -4.38
CA ARG A 53 6.11 8.61 -5.42
C ARG A 53 5.11 9.12 -6.45
N HIS A 54 5.14 10.41 -6.73
CA HIS A 54 4.24 10.99 -7.72
C HIS A 54 4.71 10.65 -9.15
N PRO A 55 3.84 10.16 -10.05
CA PRO A 55 4.24 9.72 -11.38
C PRO A 55 4.67 10.87 -12.33
N PHE A 56 4.27 12.10 -12.01
CA PHE A 56 4.64 13.32 -12.75
C PHE A 56 5.56 14.25 -11.94
N GLY A 57 6.13 13.74 -10.84
CA GLY A 57 7.12 14.46 -10.03
C GLY A 57 8.51 14.42 -10.65
#